data_AF-A0A9D2SF13-F1
#
_entry.id   AF-A0A9D2SF13-F1
#
_cell.length_a   1.000
_cell.length_b   1.000
_cell.length_c   1.000
_cell.angle_alpha   90.00
_cell.angle_beta   90.00
_cell.angle_gamma   90.00
#
_symmetry.space_group_name_H-M   'P 1'
#
loop_
_entity.id
_entity.type
_entity.pdbx_description
1 polymer ?
#
loop_
_entity_poly.entity_id
_entity_poly.type
_entity_poly.pdbx_seq_one_letter_code
_entity_poly.pdbx_strand_id
1 'polypeptide(L)' 'MCEVLDRVEEKGRQEEKRRTAASLHSMGMTEEFIAKAVGVSVDLVKEWLSAATA' A
#
# COMPACT_ATOMS: atom_id res chain seq x y z
N MET A 1 1.81 -24.07 19.06
CA MET A 1 0.93 -24.15 17.88
C MET A 1 0.18 -22.83 17.73
N CYS A 2 0.83 -21.82 17.16
CA CYS A 2 0.22 -20.54 16.75
C CYS A 2 1.00 -20.00 15.55
N GLU A 3 1.31 -20.88 14.59
CA GLU A 3 2.09 -20.53 13.39
C GLU A 3 1.21 -19.88 12.30
N VAL A 4 -0.09 -19.75 12.57
CA VAL A 4 -1.09 -19.31 11.58
C VAL A 4 -1.42 -17.82 11.70
N LEU A 5 -1.28 -17.19 12.86
CA LEU A 5 -1.62 -15.76 13.04
C LEU A 5 -0.62 -14.83 12.34
N ASP A 6 0.68 -15.14 12.42
CA ASP A 6 1.75 -14.29 11.89
C ASP A 6 1.63 -14.10 10.37
N ARG A 7 1.16 -15.13 9.66
CA ARG A 7 1.00 -15.13 8.21
C ARG A 7 -0.21 -14.32 7.71
N VAL A 8 -1.20 -14.09 8.57
CA VAL A 8 -2.40 -13.30 8.24
C VAL A 8 -2.13 -11.81 8.46
N GLU A 9 -1.39 -11.47 9.51
CA GLU A 9 -1.02 -10.11 9.89
C GLU A 9 -0.21 -9.42 8.78
N GLU A 10 0.78 -10.11 8.21
CA GLU A 10 1.64 -9.53 7.18
C GLU A 10 0.91 -9.25 5.86
N LYS A 11 -0.05 -10.12 5.50
CA LYS A 11 -0.87 -9.95 4.30
C LYS A 11 -1.85 -8.77 4.47
N GLY A 12 -2.47 -8.64 5.64
CA GLY A 12 -3.34 -7.49 5.95
C GLY A 12 -2.58 -6.17 5.95
N ARG A 13 -1.35 -6.17 6.47
CA ARG A 13 -0.52 -4.95 6.57
C ARG A 13 -0.13 -4.40 5.19
N GLN A 14 0.11 -5.25 4.19
CA GLN A 14 0.39 -4.79 2.82
C GLN A 14 -0.88 -4.32 2.10
N GLU A 15 -2.01 -5.00 2.30
CA GLU A 15 -3.28 -4.62 1.68
C GLU A 15 -3.79 -3.28 2.20
N GLU A 16 -3.65 -3.00 3.50
CA GLU A 16 -4.00 -1.72 4.12
C GLU A 16 -3.14 -0.57 3.58
N LYS A 17 -1.83 -0.80 3.44
CA LYS A 17 -0.89 0.16 2.84
C LYS A 17 -1.28 0.49 1.40
N ARG A 18 -1.62 -0.53 0.61
CA ARG A 18 -2.04 -0.37 -0.79
C ARG A 18 -3.38 0.38 -0.89
N ARG A 19 -4.35 0.09 -0.02
CA ARG A 19 -5.60 0.85 0.08
C ARG A 19 -5.35 2.31 0.42
N THR A 20 -4.53 2.56 1.44
CA THR A 20 -4.15 3.92 1.86
C THR A 20 -3.50 4.69 0.71
N ALA A 21 -2.59 4.05 -0.04
CA ALA A 21 -1.96 4.65 -1.20
C ALA A 21 -2.97 5.01 -2.31
N ALA A 22 -3.90 4.09 -2.63
CA ALA A 22 -4.95 4.36 -3.61
C ALA A 22 -5.91 5.48 -3.18
N SER A 23 -6.31 5.50 -1.91
CA SER A 23 -7.18 6.56 -1.36
C SER A 23 -6.52 7.93 -1.41
N LEU A 24 -5.23 8.03 -1.03
CA LEU A 24 -4.48 9.28 -1.11
C LEU A 24 -4.31 9.75 -2.57
N HIS A 25 -4.06 8.82 -3.50
CA HIS A 25 -3.99 9.16 -4.93
C HIS A 25 -5.35 9.65 -5.47
N SER A 26 -6.46 9.01 -5.09
CA SER A 26 -7.81 9.48 -5.42
C SER A 26 -8.15 10.85 -4.81
N MET A 27 -7.50 11.24 -3.71
CA MET A 27 -7.58 12.59 -3.15
C MET A 27 -6.71 13.62 -3.88
N GLY A 28 -5.96 13.22 -4.91
CA GLY A 28 -5.07 14.09 -5.67
C GLY A 28 -3.68 14.29 -5.05
N MET A 29 -3.30 13.45 -4.08
CA MET A 29 -1.95 13.46 -3.53
C MET A 29 -0.93 12.89 -4.54
N THR A 30 0.28 13.44 -4.55
CA THR A 30 1.37 12.95 -5.39
C THR A 30 1.98 11.66 -4.84
N GLU A 31 2.51 10.81 -5.71
CA GLU A 31 3.08 9.51 -5.34
C GLU A 31 4.25 9.64 -4.34
N GLU A 32 4.98 10.76 -4.39
CA GLU A 32 6.05 11.09 -3.43
C GLU A 32 5.54 11.32 -2.01
N PHE A 33 4.39 11.99 -1.87
CA PHE A 33 3.75 12.20 -0.59
C PHE A 33 3.17 10.88 -0.05
N ILE A 34 2.56 10.10 -0.93
CA ILE A 34 1.99 8.79 -0.62
C ILE A 34 3.07 7.83 -0.13
N ALA A 35 4.22 7.78 -0.82
CA ALA A 35 5.38 6.98 -0.44
C ALA A 35 5.84 7.31 0.99
N LYS A 36 5.93 8.60 1.34
CA LYS A 36 6.25 9.05 2.70
C LYS A 36 5.17 8.69 3.71
N ALA A 37 3.90 8.86 3.37
CA ALA A 37 2.77 8.59 4.25
C ALA A 37 2.63 7.10 4.61
N VAL A 38 2.90 6.23 3.63
CA VAL A 38 2.76 4.77 3.76
C VAL A 38 4.10 4.12 4.17
N GLY A 39 5.20 4.87 4.13
CA GLY A 39 6.53 4.42 4.50
C GLY A 39 7.12 3.41 3.51
N VAL A 40 6.89 3.62 2.21
CA VAL A 40 7.36 2.77 1.12
C VAL A 40 8.02 3.59 0.02
N SER A 41 8.69 2.95 -0.92
CA SER A 41 9.30 3.63 -2.06
C SER A 41 8.25 4.12 -3.06
N VAL A 42 8.52 5.26 -3.72
CA VAL A 42 7.66 5.82 -4.78
C VAL A 42 7.45 4.81 -5.92
N ASP A 43 8.47 4.02 -6.25
CA ASP A 43 8.39 2.97 -7.27
C ASP A 43 7.31 1.92 -6.93
N LEU A 44 7.24 1.51 -5.66
CA LEU A 44 6.23 0.57 -5.18
C LEU A 44 4.82 1.18 -5.21
N VAL A 45 4.70 2.47 -4.88
CA VAL A 45 3.42 3.20 -4.99
C VAL A 45 2.96 3.24 -6.45
N LYS A 46 3.86 3.52 -7.39
CA LYS A 46 3.55 3.50 -8.83
C LYS A 46 3.10 2.11 -9.30
N GLU A 47 3.78 1.06 -8.86
CA GLU A 47 3.40 -0.32 -9.16
C GLU A 47 1.97 -0.62 -8.64
N TRP A 48 1.66 -0.20 -7.40
CA TRP A 48 0.34 -0.38 -6.81
C TRP A 48 -0.78 0.39 -7.51
N LEU A 49 -0.51 1.65 -7.89
CA LEU A 49 -1.46 2.50 -8.60
C LEU A 49 -1.68 2.01 -10.05
N SER A 50 -0.61 1.55 -10.71
CA SER A 50 -0.67 0.94 -12.04
C SER A 50 -1.42 -0.39 -12.03
N ALA A 51 -1.27 -1.20 -10.98
CA ALA A 51 -1.98 -2.47 -10.83
C ALA A 51 -3.45 -2.29 -10.40
N ALA A 52 -3.84 -1.11 -9.91
CA ALA A 52 -5.22 -0.81 -9.54
C ALA A 52 -6.07 -0.28 -10.71
N THR A 53 -5.45 0.01 -11.86
CA THR A 53 -6.11 0.56 -13.05
C THR A 53 -6.39 -0.47 -14.16
N ALA A 54 -6.05 -1.74 -13.97
CA ALA A 54 -6.37 -2.86 -14.87
C ALA A 54 -7.55 -3.69 -14.35
#